data_AF-A0A0G0FZC9-F1
#
_entry.id   AF-A0A0G0FZC9-F1
#
_cell.length_a   1.000
_cell.length_b   1.000
_cell.length_c   1.000
_cell.angle_alpha   90.00
_cell.angle_beta   90.00
_cell.angle_gamma   90.00
#
_symmetry.space_group_name_H-M   'P 1'
#
loop_
_entity.id
_entity.type
_entity.pdbx_description
1 polymer ?
#
loop_
_entity_poly.entity_id
_entity_poly.type
_entity_poly.pdbx_seq_one_letter_code
_entity_poly.pdbx_strand_id
1 'polypeptide(L)'
;MIKFATLFIFCAIVALALFFYSLKQKASLPIFQTNDPMFVDEGVIGDDLNELSIEKLRQGRYSGSDIVVEETLAPGSNYKRYIVSYKSEGLKIYALLTV
;
A
#
# COMPACT_ATOMS: atom_id res chain seq x y z
N MET A 1 -28.45 -30.03 -34.53
CA MET A 1 -29.07 -28.76 -34.06
C MET A 1 -28.81 -28.50 -32.58
N ILE A 2 -28.98 -29.47 -31.67
CA ILE A 2 -28.67 -29.32 -30.22
C ILE A 2 -27.25 -28.81 -29.91
N LYS A 3 -26.22 -29.27 -30.65
CA LYS A 3 -24.81 -28.91 -30.39
C LYS A 3 -24.49 -27.43 -30.67
N PHE A 4 -25.19 -26.81 -31.62
CA PHE A 4 -25.04 -25.38 -31.91
C PHE A 4 -25.71 -24.53 -30.84
N ALA A 5 -26.83 -24.99 -30.27
CA ALA A 5 -27.48 -24.33 -29.14
C ALA A 5 -26.62 -24.36 -27.87
N THR A 6 -25.97 -25.50 -27.57
CA THR A 6 -25.06 -25.60 -26.40
C THR A 6 -23.81 -24.74 -26.56
N LEU A 7 -23.26 -24.63 -27.78
CA LEU A 7 -22.13 -23.75 -28.06
C LEU A 7 -22.52 -22.26 -27.91
N PHE A 8 -23.71 -21.89 -28.37
CA PHE A 8 -24.22 -20.53 -28.25
C PHE A 8 -24.46 -20.12 -26.79
N ILE A 9 -25.04 -21.02 -25.98
CA ILE A 9 -25.26 -20.79 -24.54
C ILE A 9 -23.92 -20.65 -23.81
N PHE A 10 -22.92 -21.49 -24.13
CA PHE A 10 -21.58 -21.38 -23.54
C PHE A 10 -20.91 -20.05 -23.90
N CYS A 11 -20.97 -19.63 -25.17
CA CYS A 11 -20.45 -18.32 -25.59
C CYS A 11 -21.17 -17.15 -24.89
N ALA A 12 -22.48 -17.24 -24.69
CA ALA A 12 -23.24 -16.21 -23.98
C ALA A 12 -22.85 -16.13 -22.49
N ILE A 13 -22.60 -17.26 -21.82
CA ILE A 13 -22.14 -17.29 -20.42
C ILE A 13 -20.73 -16.70 -20.31
N VAL A 14 -19.82 -17.05 -21.23
CA VAL A 14 -18.46 -16.49 -21.25
C VAL A 14 -18.50 -14.98 -21.50
N ALA A 15 -19.32 -14.52 -22.45
CA ALA A 15 -19.48 -13.09 -22.73
C ALA A 15 -20.07 -12.33 -21.52
N LEU A 16 -21.06 -12.92 -20.83
CA LEU A 16 -21.65 -12.35 -19.63
C LEU A 16 -20.63 -12.28 -18.49
N ALA A 17 -19.84 -13.34 -18.28
CA ALA A 17 -18.78 -13.36 -17.28
C ALA A 17 -17.69 -12.32 -17.57
N LEU A 18 -17.27 -12.17 -18.84
CA LEU A 18 -16.32 -11.15 -19.27
C LEU A 18 -16.88 -9.73 -19.10
N PHE A 19 -18.18 -9.55 -19.35
CA PHE A 19 -18.87 -8.28 -19.14
C PHE A 19 -18.88 -7.91 -17.65
N PHE A 20 -19.27 -8.83 -16.77
CA PHE A 20 -19.21 -8.60 -15.31
C PHE A 20 -17.77 -8.41 -14.80
N TYR A 21 -16.78 -9.06 -15.39
CA TYR A 21 -15.37 -8.84 -15.10
C TYR A 21 -14.92 -7.43 -15.51
N SER A 22 -15.32 -6.97 -16.69
CA SER A 22 -15.04 -5.61 -17.18
C SER A 22 -15.72 -4.54 -16.32
N LEU A 23 -16.93 -4.81 -15.81
CA LEU A 23 -17.62 -3.90 -14.88
C LEU A 23 -16.85 -3.71 -13.55
N LYS A 24 -16.10 -4.73 -13.09
CA LYS A 24 -15.24 -4.60 -11.89
C LYS A 24 -13.93 -3.84 -12.16
N GLN A 25 -13.49 -3.72 -13.41
CA GLN A 25 -12.17 -3.19 -13.76
C GLN A 25 -12.12 -1.68 -14.01
N LYS A 26 -13.25 -0.96 -13.90
CA LYS A 26 -13.27 0.50 -14.09
C LYS A 26 -12.80 1.23 -12.82
N ALA A 27 -11.56 0.96 -12.39
CA ALA A 27 -10.81 1.86 -11.54
C ALA A 27 -10.13 2.88 -12.47
N SER A 28 -10.65 4.10 -12.52
CA SER A 28 -9.97 5.20 -13.18
C SER A 28 -8.65 5.46 -12.47
N LEU A 29 -7.54 5.35 -13.21
CA LEU A 29 -6.24 5.83 -12.75
C LEU A 29 -6.35 7.33 -12.43
N PRO A 30 -6.00 7.80 -11.22
CA PRO A 30 -5.93 9.22 -10.95
C PRO A 30 -4.81 9.81 -11.81
N ILE A 31 -5.17 10.68 -12.75
CA ILE A 31 -4.20 11.45 -13.54
C ILE A 31 -3.68 12.55 -12.62
N PHE A 32 -2.42 12.46 -12.19
CA PHE A 32 -1.77 13.53 -11.44
C PHE A 32 -1.46 14.70 -12.38
N GLN A 33 -2.36 15.67 -12.45
CA GLN A 33 -2.13 16.93 -13.16
C GLN A 33 -1.37 17.89 -12.24
N THR A 34 -0.07 18.08 -12.50
CA THR A 34 0.83 18.92 -11.69
C THR A 34 0.64 20.43 -11.86
N ASN A 35 -0.30 20.85 -12.71
CA ASN A 35 -0.38 22.23 -13.18
C ASN A 35 -1.72 22.92 -12.88
N ASP A 36 -2.55 22.34 -12.01
CA ASP A 36 -3.79 22.98 -11.60
C ASP A 36 -3.52 23.86 -10.36
N PRO A 37 -3.63 25.21 -10.45
CA PRO A 37 -3.27 26.13 -9.37
C PRO A 37 -4.22 26.08 -8.16
N MET A 38 -5.16 25.12 -8.15
CA MET A 38 -6.17 24.94 -7.11
C MET A 38 -6.02 23.60 -6.38
N PHE A 39 -4.81 23.05 -6.25
CA PHE A 39 -4.55 22.07 -5.19
C PHE A 39 -4.30 22.81 -3.87
N VAL A 40 -5.39 23.30 -3.28
CA VAL A 40 -5.42 23.45 -1.83
C VAL A 40 -5.44 22.02 -1.30
N ASP A 41 -4.46 21.66 -0.48
CA ASP A 41 -4.43 20.41 0.29
C ASP A 41 -5.54 20.47 1.38
N GLU A 42 -6.79 20.67 0.95
CA GLU A 42 -7.95 20.36 1.77
C GLU A 42 -8.00 18.84 1.82
N GLY A 43 -7.40 18.29 2.88
CA GLY A 43 -7.32 16.86 3.15
C GLY A 43 -8.58 16.16 2.70
N VAL A 44 -8.44 15.26 1.73
CA VAL A 44 -9.54 14.51 1.14
C VAL A 44 -10.21 13.70 2.27
N ILE A 45 -11.31 14.21 2.81
CA ILE A 45 -12.14 13.52 3.79
C ILE A 45 -13.02 12.56 3.00
N GLY A 46 -12.57 11.31 2.85
CA GLY A 46 -13.37 10.27 2.20
C GLY A 46 -12.53 9.11 1.72
N ASP A 47 -13.19 7.97 1.52
CA ASP A 47 -12.67 6.61 1.26
C ASP A 47 -11.76 6.45 0.02
N ASP A 48 -11.34 7.55 -0.63
CA ASP A 48 -10.53 7.61 -1.85
C ASP A 48 -9.10 8.15 -1.59
N LEU A 49 -8.69 8.20 -0.32
CA LEU A 49 -7.29 8.47 0.01
C LEU A 49 -6.41 7.32 -0.48
N ASN A 50 -5.40 7.65 -1.28
CA ASN A 50 -4.36 6.70 -1.67
C ASN A 50 -3.80 6.01 -0.42
N GLU A 51 -3.64 4.69 -0.45
CA GLU A 51 -3.19 3.90 0.70
C GLU A 51 -1.82 4.35 1.24
N LEU A 52 -0.96 4.89 0.37
CA LEU A 52 0.36 5.41 0.71
C LEU A 52 0.39 6.92 0.96
N SER A 53 -0.78 7.58 0.96
CA SER A 53 -0.88 8.98 1.35
C SER A 53 -0.54 9.18 2.83
N ILE A 54 0.07 10.31 3.15
CA ILE A 54 0.42 10.66 4.54
C ILE A 54 -0.83 10.69 5.43
N GLU A 55 -1.95 11.22 4.92
CA GLU A 55 -3.22 11.28 5.65
C GLU A 55 -3.70 9.89 6.06
N LYS A 56 -3.70 8.93 5.12
CA LYS A 56 -4.09 7.54 5.41
C LYS A 56 -3.13 6.86 6.38
N LEU A 57 -1.82 7.01 6.16
CA LEU A 57 -0.80 6.41 7.03
C LEU A 57 -0.88 6.98 8.47
N ARG A 58 -1.17 8.27 8.65
CA ARG A 58 -1.33 8.88 9.99
C ARG A 58 -2.51 8.31 10.79
N GLN A 59 -3.54 7.81 10.11
CA GLN A 59 -4.70 7.17 10.75
C GLN A 59 -4.39 5.74 11.22
N GLY A 60 -3.31 5.12 10.70
CA GLY A 60 -2.86 3.79 11.08
C GLY A 60 -2.27 3.73 12.48
N ARG A 61 -2.36 2.57 13.13
CA ARG A 61 -1.70 2.29 14.42
C ARG A 61 -0.53 1.35 14.21
N TYR A 62 0.68 1.87 14.34
CA TYR A 62 1.93 1.10 14.18
C TYR A 62 2.54 0.76 15.54
N SER A 63 1.98 -0.26 16.21
CA SER A 63 2.53 -0.72 17.48
C SER A 63 3.92 -1.34 17.28
N GLY A 64 4.94 -0.67 17.79
CA GLY A 64 6.31 -1.20 17.85
C GLY A 64 6.58 -2.03 19.11
N SER A 65 7.56 -2.92 19.06
CA SER A 65 8.18 -3.48 20.27
C SER A 65 9.21 -2.51 20.86
N ASP A 66 9.72 -2.86 22.04
CA ASP A 66 10.94 -2.26 22.57
C ASP A 66 12.12 -2.45 21.60
N ILE A 67 13.08 -1.54 21.69
CA ILE A 67 14.33 -1.58 20.93
C ILE A 67 15.29 -2.56 21.61
N VAL A 68 15.84 -3.49 20.82
CA VAL A 68 16.84 -4.47 21.25
C VAL A 68 18.18 -4.12 20.61
N VAL A 69 19.26 -4.12 21.39
CA VAL A 69 20.63 -4.00 20.87
C VAL A 69 21.09 -5.36 20.37
N GLU A 70 21.40 -5.46 19.08
CA GLU A 70 21.88 -6.69 18.43
C GLU A 70 23.40 -6.73 18.41
N GLU A 71 24.05 -5.58 18.17
CA GLU A 71 25.50 -5.47 18.10
C GLU A 71 25.96 -4.10 18.61
N THR A 72 27.05 -4.08 19.38
CA THR A 72 27.76 -2.84 19.74
C THR A 72 28.93 -2.63 18.78
N LEU A 73 28.94 -1.49 18.09
CA LEU A 73 29.99 -1.15 17.13
C LEU A 73 31.06 -0.28 17.78
N ALA A 74 32.20 -0.13 17.11
CA ALA A 74 33.23 0.82 17.54
C ALA A 74 32.64 2.25 17.62
N PRO A 75 32.89 3.00 18.70
CA PRO A 75 32.34 4.34 18.87
C PRO A 75 32.92 5.33 17.86
N GLY A 76 32.20 6.42 17.61
CA GLY A 76 32.74 7.60 16.95
C GLY A 76 33.48 8.50 17.93
N SER A 77 33.86 9.70 17.50
CA SER A 77 34.62 10.63 18.34
C SER A 77 33.87 11.09 19.60
N ASN A 78 32.55 11.20 19.53
CA ASN A 78 31.70 11.72 20.62
C ASN A 78 30.32 11.04 20.70
N TYR A 79 30.18 9.85 20.13
CA TYR A 79 28.93 9.09 20.13
C TYR A 79 29.18 7.59 20.11
N LYS A 80 28.25 6.83 20.67
CA LYS A 80 28.24 5.36 20.62
C LYS A 80 27.41 4.90 19.43
N ARG A 81 27.72 3.72 18.90
CA ARG A 81 27.04 3.14 17.73
C ARG A 81 26.56 1.73 18.03
N TYR A 82 25.35 1.41 17.63
CA TYR A 82 24.73 0.11 17.82
C TYR A 82 23.96 -0.31 16.57
N ILE A 83 23.98 -1.61 16.24
CA ILE A 83 22.93 -2.19 15.43
C ILE A 83 21.82 -2.59 16.38
N VAL A 84 20.61 -2.08 16.12
CA VAL A 84 19.43 -2.35 16.94
C VAL A 84 18.32 -2.94 16.09
N SER A 85 17.34 -3.56 16.73
CA SER A 85 16.11 -3.97 16.08
C SER A 85 14.86 -3.66 16.91
N TYR A 86 13.72 -3.60 16.24
CA TYR A 86 12.40 -3.64 16.86
C TYR A 86 11.41 -4.36 15.93
N LYS A 87 10.29 -4.84 16.48
CA LYS A 87 9.21 -5.44 15.70
C LYS A 87 8.17 -4.40 15.34
N SER A 88 7.77 -4.37 14.07
CA SER A 88 6.64 -3.58 13.57
C SER A 88 5.87 -4.41 12.56
N GLU A 89 4.55 -4.53 12.72
CA GLU A 89 3.67 -5.21 11.75
C GLU A 89 4.14 -6.63 11.38
N GLY A 90 4.68 -7.37 12.36
CA GLY A 90 5.19 -8.73 12.19
C GLY A 90 6.59 -8.83 11.56
N LEU A 91 7.20 -7.71 11.17
CA LEU A 91 8.55 -7.63 10.64
C LEU A 91 9.56 -7.26 11.73
N LYS A 92 10.78 -7.80 11.65
CA LYS A 92 11.93 -7.37 12.46
C LYS A 92 12.69 -6.29 11.66
N ILE A 93 12.64 -5.06 12.13
CA ILE A 93 13.28 -3.91 11.49
C ILE A 93 14.64 -3.70 12.13
N TYR A 94 15.70 -3.68 11.33
CA TYR A 94 17.06 -3.37 11.77
C TYR A 94 17.40 -1.91 11.49
N ALA A 95 18.13 -1.27 12.40
CA ALA A 95 18.57 0.11 12.27
C ALA A 95 19.94 0.34 12.91
N LEU A 96 20.61 1.42 12.48
CA LEU A 96 21.78 1.97 13.16
C LEU A 96 21.31 2.99 14.20
N LEU A 97 21.65 2.77 15.47
CA LEU A 97 21.41 3.69 16.56
C LEU A 97 22.71 4.39 16.97
N THR A 98 22.68 5.72 17.03
CA THR A 98 23.76 6.56 17.55
C THR A 98 23.28 7.41 18.71
N VAL A 99 24.03 7.42 19.82
CA VAL A 99 23.69 8.16 21.06
C VAL A 99 24.89 8.88 21.64
#